data_AF-A0A9E0IMW9-F1
#
_entry.id   AF-A0A9E0IMW9-F1
#
_cell.length_a   1.000
_cell.length_b   1.000
_cell.length_c   1.000
_cell.angle_alpha   90.00
_cell.angle_beta   90.00
_cell.angle_gamma   90.00
#
_symmetry.space_group_name_H-M   'P 1'
#
loop_
_entity.id
_entity.type
_entity.pdbx_description
1 polymer ?
#
loop_
_entity_poly.entity_id
_entity_poly.type
_entity_poly.pdbx_seq_one_letter_code
_entity_poly.pdbx_strand_id
1 'polypeptide(L)'
;MNYFGHAAVAHWLAPGHAGTALGAMAPDLAAMAGAQLATPAPAELTAGVDLHHQTDAVFHRLPRVTALMAELDARLAAAAVRRGPRRAAAHIGVELLLDAVLLDDGAVCAAYLGALAAPLPTPGARDAGDDGALAEVLARLRAHGVPADLRQPALAARRIVRVIASRPLLAATGDEPTQIARAMVELAPTVAAAADGVFAAVRALLAGAGDEVDPSAAARPQ
;
A
#
# COMPACT_ATOMS: atom_id res chain seq x y z
N MET A 1 -3.58 0.53 -1.81
CA MET A 1 -2.76 -0.70 -1.62
C MET A 1 -1.88 -0.47 -0.39
N ASN A 2 -0.96 -1.35 0.00
CA ASN A 2 0.03 -1.01 1.02
C ASN A 2 1.42 -0.84 0.35
N TYR A 3 2.45 -0.45 1.11
CA TYR A 3 3.75 -0.05 0.57
C TYR A 3 4.34 -1.07 -0.41
N PHE A 4 4.15 -2.38 -0.18
CA PHE A 4 4.64 -3.42 -1.09
C PHE A 4 3.88 -3.41 -2.42
N GLY A 5 2.56 -3.33 -2.38
CA GLY A 5 1.72 -3.14 -3.57
C GLY A 5 2.03 -1.85 -4.34
N HIS A 6 2.35 -0.75 -3.67
CA HIS A 6 2.78 0.49 -4.33
C HIS A 6 4.13 0.34 -5.05
N ALA A 7 5.08 -0.38 -4.47
CA ALA A 7 6.33 -0.73 -5.15
C ALA A 7 6.07 -1.58 -6.41
N ALA A 8 5.12 -2.51 -6.35
CA ALA A 8 4.71 -3.32 -7.50
C ALA A 8 4.12 -2.47 -8.63
N VAL A 9 3.23 -1.53 -8.32
CA VAL A 9 2.66 -0.62 -9.33
C VAL A 9 3.73 0.25 -9.97
N ALA A 10 4.62 0.83 -9.16
CA ALA A 10 5.75 1.60 -9.68
C ALA A 10 6.62 0.75 -10.61
N HIS A 11 6.87 -0.52 -10.25
CA HIS A 11 7.60 -1.44 -11.12
C HIS A 11 6.88 -1.70 -12.45
N TRP A 12 5.56 -1.87 -12.46
CA TRP A 12 4.81 -2.12 -13.70
C TRP A 12 4.86 -0.96 -14.68
N LEU A 13 4.82 0.29 -14.18
CA LEU A 13 4.73 1.49 -15.00
C LEU A 13 6.11 2.10 -15.32
N ALA A 14 7.08 1.94 -14.42
CA ALA A 14 8.44 2.44 -14.56
C ALA A 14 9.48 1.39 -14.11
N PRO A 15 9.65 0.28 -14.85
CA PRO A 15 10.63 -0.76 -14.50
C PRO A 15 12.05 -0.19 -14.38
N GLY A 16 12.77 -0.55 -13.32
CA GLY A 16 14.15 -0.12 -13.09
C GLY A 16 14.30 1.24 -12.39
N HIS A 17 13.23 1.99 -12.18
CA HIS A 17 13.25 3.29 -11.50
C HIS A 17 13.06 3.13 -9.98
N ALA A 18 14.12 2.69 -9.29
CA ALA A 18 14.09 2.44 -7.84
C ALA A 18 13.69 3.66 -7.00
N GLY A 19 14.08 4.89 -7.41
CA GLY A 19 13.68 6.11 -6.72
C GLY A 19 12.18 6.41 -6.85
N THR A 20 11.57 6.08 -7.99
CA THR A 20 10.12 6.20 -8.18
C THR A 20 9.37 5.17 -7.34
N ALA A 21 9.85 3.93 -7.28
CA ALA A 21 9.28 2.91 -6.40
C ALA A 21 9.41 3.29 -4.91
N LEU A 22 10.55 3.84 -4.48
CA LEU A 22 10.71 4.38 -3.13
C LEU A 22 9.73 5.53 -2.87
N GLY A 23 9.55 6.44 -3.84
CA GLY A 23 8.57 7.53 -3.76
C GLY A 23 7.14 7.02 -3.60
N ALA A 24 6.77 5.96 -4.32
CA ALA A 24 5.44 5.35 -4.22
C ALA A 24 5.19 4.68 -2.86
N MET A 25 6.24 4.21 -2.20
CA MET A 25 6.17 3.68 -0.83
C MET A 25 6.16 4.79 0.23
N ALA A 26 6.76 5.94 -0.06
CA ALA A 26 7.12 6.95 0.92
C ALA A 26 5.94 7.46 1.79
N PRO A 27 4.72 7.69 1.26
CA PRO A 27 3.60 8.11 2.09
C PRO A 27 3.23 7.11 3.19
N ASP A 28 3.24 5.81 2.88
CA ASP A 28 2.99 4.75 3.87
C ASP A 28 4.11 4.68 4.91
N LEU A 29 5.36 4.82 4.47
CA LEU A 29 6.52 4.83 5.37
C LEU A 29 6.49 6.03 6.32
N ALA A 30 6.12 7.20 5.82
CA ALA A 30 5.94 8.41 6.62
C ALA A 30 4.81 8.22 7.65
N ALA A 31 3.67 7.65 7.24
CA ALA A 31 2.58 7.32 8.16
C ALA A 31 2.99 6.31 9.24
N MET A 32 3.83 5.32 8.89
CA MET A 32 4.40 4.36 9.84
C MET A 32 5.41 4.99 10.81
N ALA A 33 6.17 5.99 10.35
CA ALA A 33 7.11 6.75 11.15
C ALA A 33 6.43 7.81 12.03
N GLY A 34 5.19 8.18 11.71
CA GLY A 34 4.55 9.37 12.30
C GLY A 34 5.19 10.67 11.81
N ALA A 35 5.82 10.64 10.64
CA ALA A 35 6.65 11.69 10.08
C ALA A 35 6.00 12.36 8.86
N GLN A 36 6.55 13.49 8.43
CA GLN A 36 6.24 14.14 7.16
C GLN A 36 7.38 13.96 6.15
N LEU A 37 7.03 13.87 4.87
CA LEU A 37 8.04 13.85 3.81
C LEU A 37 8.62 15.25 3.61
N ALA A 38 9.95 15.35 3.56
CA ALA A 38 10.63 16.61 3.32
C ALA A 38 10.32 17.18 1.93
N THR A 39 10.19 18.50 1.86
CA THR A 39 10.04 19.25 0.60
C THR A 39 11.14 20.32 0.48
N PRO A 40 11.73 20.51 -0.72
CA PRO A 40 11.49 19.79 -1.96
C PRO A 40 12.15 18.40 -1.99
N ALA A 41 11.54 17.46 -2.70
CA ALA A 41 12.08 16.12 -2.94
C ALA A 41 12.69 16.01 -4.36
N PRO A 42 13.57 15.02 -4.62
CA PRO A 42 14.01 14.69 -5.97
C PRO A 42 12.83 14.35 -6.90
N ALA A 43 13.02 14.55 -8.20
CA ALA A 43 11.99 14.34 -9.21
C ALA A 43 11.42 12.92 -9.18
N GLU A 44 12.26 11.89 -9.06
CA GLU A 44 11.79 10.49 -9.00
C GLU A 44 10.95 10.21 -7.74
N LEU A 45 11.35 10.75 -6.58
CA LEU A 45 10.58 10.56 -5.34
C LEU A 45 9.21 11.24 -5.47
N THR A 46 9.18 12.46 -6.03
CA THR A 46 7.96 13.21 -6.28
C THR A 46 7.03 12.45 -7.23
N ALA A 47 7.56 11.96 -8.36
CA ALA A 47 6.79 11.16 -9.32
C ALA A 47 6.23 9.87 -8.67
N GLY A 48 6.99 9.25 -7.77
CA GLY A 48 6.52 8.12 -6.99
C GLY A 48 5.37 8.47 -6.04
N VAL A 49 5.45 9.59 -5.32
CA VAL A 49 4.38 10.07 -4.42
C VAL A 49 3.10 10.37 -5.22
N ASP A 50 3.23 11.01 -6.38
CA ASP A 50 2.09 11.24 -7.27
C ASP A 50 1.47 9.93 -7.73
N LEU A 51 2.31 8.95 -8.11
CA LEU A 51 1.86 7.61 -8.48
C LEU A 51 1.16 6.88 -7.32
N HIS A 52 1.61 7.04 -6.07
CA HIS A 52 0.94 6.49 -4.89
C HIS A 52 -0.51 6.99 -4.81
N HIS A 53 -0.71 8.31 -4.88
CA HIS A 53 -2.04 8.91 -4.82
C HIS A 53 -2.94 8.48 -5.97
N GLN A 54 -2.41 8.41 -7.20
CA GLN A 54 -3.14 7.91 -8.36
C GLN A 54 -3.54 6.43 -8.18
N THR A 55 -2.61 5.62 -7.70
CA THR A 55 -2.82 4.19 -7.42
C THR A 55 -3.97 4.01 -6.44
N ASP A 56 -3.98 4.73 -5.33
CA ASP A 56 -5.05 4.64 -4.33
C ASP A 56 -6.38 5.12 -4.87
N ALA A 57 -6.39 6.25 -5.59
CA ALA A 57 -7.61 6.78 -6.20
C ALA A 57 -8.25 5.78 -7.18
N VAL A 58 -7.44 5.09 -7.99
CA VAL A 58 -7.92 4.06 -8.90
C VAL A 58 -8.35 2.81 -8.13
N PHE A 59 -7.48 2.28 -7.27
CA PHE A 59 -7.68 1.04 -6.53
C PHE A 59 -8.96 1.06 -5.70
N HIS A 60 -9.22 2.14 -4.95
CA HIS A 60 -10.41 2.24 -4.09
C HIS A 60 -11.71 2.44 -4.84
N ARG A 61 -11.67 2.79 -6.13
CA ARG A 61 -12.86 2.91 -6.99
C ARG A 61 -13.16 1.64 -7.78
N LEU A 62 -12.28 0.65 -7.78
CA LEU A 62 -12.50 -0.60 -8.52
C LEU A 62 -13.66 -1.39 -7.90
N PRO A 63 -14.72 -1.73 -8.67
CA PRO A 63 -15.87 -2.48 -8.15
C PRO A 63 -15.47 -3.79 -7.47
N ARG A 64 -14.48 -4.50 -8.04
CA ARG A 64 -13.98 -5.77 -7.48
C ARG A 64 -13.32 -5.58 -6.11
N VAL A 65 -12.54 -4.51 -5.93
CA VAL A 65 -11.91 -4.18 -4.64
C VAL A 65 -12.98 -3.81 -3.62
N THR A 66 -13.93 -2.96 -3.99
CA THR A 66 -15.03 -2.59 -3.08
C THR A 66 -15.90 -3.78 -2.68
N ALA A 67 -16.10 -4.75 -3.59
CA ALA A 67 -16.83 -5.98 -3.30
C ALA A 67 -16.08 -6.86 -2.29
N LEU A 68 -14.76 -7.03 -2.44
CA LEU A 68 -13.93 -7.78 -1.49
C LEU A 68 -13.93 -7.13 -0.10
N MET A 69 -13.84 -5.80 -0.04
CA MET A 69 -13.90 -5.05 1.22
C MET A 69 -15.27 -5.18 1.89
N ALA A 70 -16.36 -5.09 1.11
CA ALA A 70 -17.72 -5.29 1.60
C ALA A 70 -17.94 -6.72 2.12
N GLU A 71 -17.37 -7.72 1.45
CA GLU A 71 -17.43 -9.12 1.87
C GLU A 71 -16.70 -9.32 3.22
N LEU A 72 -15.50 -8.75 3.37
CA LEU A 72 -14.77 -8.81 4.65
C LEU A 72 -15.53 -8.08 5.77
N ASP A 73 -16.07 -6.88 5.50
CA ASP A 73 -16.89 -6.14 6.47
C ASP A 73 -18.10 -6.97 6.92
N ALA A 74 -18.79 -7.64 5.99
CA ALA A 74 -19.94 -8.49 6.29
C ALA A 74 -19.58 -9.70 7.17
N ARG A 75 -18.47 -10.40 6.86
CA ARG A 75 -17.99 -11.54 7.68
C ARG A 75 -17.65 -11.11 9.10
N LEU A 76 -16.95 -9.99 9.24
CA LEU A 76 -16.58 -9.45 10.55
C LEU A 76 -17.80 -8.93 11.32
N ALA A 77 -18.80 -8.36 10.63
CA ALA A 77 -20.06 -7.97 11.24
C ALA A 77 -20.84 -9.18 11.77
N ALA A 78 -20.90 -10.27 11.00
CA ALA A 78 -21.51 -11.53 11.43
C ALA A 78 -20.79 -12.16 12.64
N ALA A 79 -19.49 -11.93 12.77
CA ALA A 79 -18.69 -12.31 13.93
C ALA A 79 -18.74 -11.28 15.09
N ALA A 80 -19.68 -10.32 15.05
CA ALA A 80 -19.89 -9.29 16.07
C ALA A 80 -18.69 -8.37 16.36
N VAL A 81 -17.77 -8.20 15.40
CA VAL A 81 -16.67 -7.23 15.50
C VAL A 81 -17.23 -5.81 15.44
N ARG A 82 -16.81 -4.94 16.37
CA ARG A 82 -17.29 -3.54 16.41
C ARG A 82 -16.94 -2.78 15.14
N ARG A 83 -17.78 -1.81 14.80
CA ARG A 83 -17.69 -1.01 13.57
C ARG A 83 -16.30 -0.44 13.27
N GLY A 84 -15.60 0.08 14.29
CA GLY A 84 -14.28 0.68 14.14
C GLY A 84 -13.21 -0.29 13.64
N PRO A 85 -12.80 -1.30 14.44
CA PRO A 85 -11.86 -2.34 14.00
C PRO A 85 -12.35 -3.07 12.75
N ARG A 86 -13.65 -3.30 12.62
CA ARG A 86 -14.26 -3.94 11.46
C ARG A 86 -13.94 -3.22 10.15
N ARG A 87 -14.24 -1.92 10.07
CA ARG A 87 -13.99 -1.12 8.86
C ARG A 87 -12.51 -1.03 8.53
N ALA A 88 -11.66 -0.85 9.56
CA ALA A 88 -10.22 -0.80 9.38
C ALA A 88 -9.66 -2.13 8.86
N ALA A 89 -10.09 -3.26 9.45
CA ALA A 89 -9.68 -4.58 9.03
C ALA A 89 -10.22 -4.95 7.64
N ALA A 90 -11.45 -4.55 7.29
CA ALA A 90 -12.00 -4.75 5.96
C ALA A 90 -11.17 -4.07 4.88
N HIS A 91 -10.74 -2.83 5.12
CA HIS A 91 -9.94 -2.05 4.20
C HIS A 91 -8.50 -2.57 4.11
N ILE A 92 -7.78 -2.53 5.23
CA ILE A 92 -6.35 -2.90 5.29
C ILE A 92 -6.17 -4.40 4.98
N GLY A 93 -7.11 -5.25 5.39
CA GLY A 93 -7.03 -6.69 5.17
C GLY A 93 -7.06 -7.07 3.70
N VAL A 94 -7.92 -6.45 2.88
CA VAL A 94 -7.96 -6.71 1.44
C VAL A 94 -6.66 -6.26 0.77
N GLU A 95 -6.09 -5.13 1.18
CA GLU A 95 -4.79 -4.67 0.67
C GLU A 95 -3.67 -5.65 1.01
N LEU A 96 -3.57 -6.10 2.27
CA LEU A 96 -2.54 -7.04 2.68
C LEU A 96 -2.67 -8.42 2.01
N LEU A 97 -3.91 -8.89 1.76
CA LEU A 97 -4.12 -10.15 1.04
C LEU A 97 -3.74 -10.03 -0.44
N LEU A 98 -3.98 -8.88 -1.07
CA LEU A 98 -3.53 -8.64 -2.44
C LEU A 98 -2.00 -8.53 -2.51
N ASP A 99 -1.39 -7.81 -1.57
CA ASP A 99 0.07 -7.75 -1.45
C ASP A 99 0.69 -9.14 -1.26
N ALA A 100 0.01 -10.04 -0.54
CA ALA A 100 0.46 -11.43 -0.39
C ALA A 100 0.53 -12.19 -1.71
N VAL A 101 -0.39 -11.95 -2.65
CA VAL A 101 -0.37 -12.55 -4.00
C VAL A 101 0.81 -12.02 -4.81
N LEU A 102 1.13 -10.73 -4.67
CA LEU A 102 2.26 -10.12 -5.36
C LEU A 102 3.63 -10.69 -4.93
N LEU A 103 3.71 -11.33 -3.76
CA LEU A 103 4.96 -11.93 -3.28
C LEU A 103 5.45 -13.10 -4.15
N ASP A 104 4.57 -13.72 -4.93
CA ASP A 104 4.94 -14.83 -5.81
C ASP A 104 5.55 -14.34 -7.14
N ASP A 105 5.55 -13.02 -7.38
CA ASP A 105 6.28 -12.38 -8.46
C ASP A 105 7.69 -11.96 -7.99
N GLY A 106 8.70 -12.68 -8.48
CA GLY A 106 10.11 -12.42 -8.16
C GLY A 106 10.62 -11.07 -8.66
N ALA A 107 10.06 -10.53 -9.75
CA ALA A 107 10.44 -9.22 -10.29
C ALA A 107 9.89 -8.09 -9.40
N VAL A 108 8.65 -8.23 -8.90
CA VAL A 108 8.09 -7.32 -7.90
C VAL A 108 8.90 -7.36 -6.60
N CYS A 109 9.26 -8.55 -6.12
CA CYS A 109 10.12 -8.69 -4.93
C CYS A 109 11.47 -7.97 -5.12
N ALA A 110 12.11 -8.15 -6.28
CA ALA A 110 13.38 -7.49 -6.59
C ALA A 110 13.22 -5.97 -6.68
N ALA A 111 12.14 -5.47 -7.29
CA ALA A 111 11.87 -4.04 -7.38
C ALA A 111 11.66 -3.39 -6.01
N TYR A 112 10.90 -4.04 -5.12
CA TYR A 112 10.74 -3.60 -3.73
C TYR A 112 12.07 -3.54 -2.97
N LEU A 113 12.92 -4.56 -3.10
CA LEU A 113 14.24 -4.56 -2.47
C LEU A 113 15.16 -3.48 -3.06
N GLY A 114 15.08 -3.25 -4.37
CA GLY A 114 15.76 -2.15 -5.06
C GLY A 114 15.33 -0.77 -4.55
N ALA A 115 14.02 -0.58 -4.35
CA ALA A 115 13.46 0.64 -3.75
C ALA A 115 13.96 0.87 -2.33
N LEU A 116 13.99 -0.18 -1.50
CA LEU A 116 14.57 -0.09 -0.15
C LEU A 116 16.05 0.26 -0.19
N ALA A 117 16.82 -0.25 -1.16
CA ALA A 117 18.24 0.05 -1.29
C ALA A 117 18.52 1.45 -1.84
N ALA A 118 17.53 2.12 -2.45
CA ALA A 118 17.69 3.46 -2.97
C ALA A 118 18.02 4.46 -1.83
N PRO A 119 18.87 5.45 -2.09
CA PRO A 119 19.17 6.48 -1.11
C PRO A 119 17.91 7.30 -0.84
N LEU A 120 17.61 7.55 0.43
CA LEU A 120 16.70 8.64 0.76
C LEU A 120 17.40 9.95 0.40
N PRO A 121 16.70 10.90 -0.22
CA PRO A 121 17.20 12.26 -0.27
C PRO A 121 17.37 12.74 1.17
N THR A 122 18.60 13.12 1.52
CA THR A 122 18.89 13.76 2.80
C THR A 122 18.08 15.05 2.87
N PRO A 123 17.21 15.23 3.86
CA PRO A 123 16.52 16.49 4.03
C PRO A 123 17.54 17.61 4.22
N GLY A 124 17.37 18.70 3.47
CA GLY A 124 18.10 19.93 3.77
C GLY A 124 17.65 20.39 5.15
N ALA A 125 18.57 20.42 6.12
CA ALA A 125 18.39 20.75 7.54
C ALA A 125 17.19 21.68 7.82
N ARG A 126 16.01 21.10 8.04
CA ARG A 126 14.87 21.74 8.69
C ARG A 126 14.26 20.70 9.61
N ASP A 127 14.49 20.94 10.89
CA ASP A 127 14.03 20.18 12.07
C ASP A 127 14.46 18.71 12.10
N ALA A 128 15.66 18.49 12.65
CA ALA A 128 16.34 17.20 12.86
C ALA A 128 15.58 16.16 13.73
N GLY A 129 14.31 16.38 14.04
CA GLY A 129 13.49 15.49 14.87
C GLY A 129 12.77 14.39 14.10
N ASP A 130 12.37 14.63 12.84
CA ASP A 130 11.49 13.72 12.10
C ASP A 130 12.26 12.75 11.17
N ASP A 131 13.45 13.16 10.72
CA ASP A 131 14.32 12.40 9.81
C ASP A 131 14.75 11.04 10.39
N GLY A 132 14.95 10.98 11.71
CA GLY A 132 15.36 9.77 12.41
C GLY A 132 14.31 8.66 12.33
N ALA A 133 13.02 9.00 12.48
CA ALA A 133 11.94 8.02 12.52
C ALA A 133 11.76 7.32 11.16
N LEU A 134 11.82 8.07 10.06
CA LEU A 134 11.73 7.48 8.71
C LEU A 134 12.95 6.62 8.39
N ALA A 135 14.16 7.08 8.76
CA ALA A 135 15.39 6.31 8.59
C ALA A 135 15.35 4.99 9.39
N GLU A 136 14.81 5.00 10.61
CA GLU A 136 14.62 3.79 11.42
C GLU A 136 13.60 2.81 10.80
N VAL A 137 12.49 3.32 10.25
CA VAL A 137 11.51 2.50 9.52
C VAL A 137 12.19 1.80 8.34
N LEU A 138 12.94 2.54 7.52
CA LEU A 138 13.65 1.96 6.38
C LEU A 138 14.75 1.00 6.80
N ALA A 139 15.52 1.29 7.84
CA ALA A 139 16.54 0.38 8.36
C ALA A 139 15.90 -0.96 8.80
N ARG A 140 14.76 -0.90 9.49
CA ARG A 140 13.98 -2.09 9.86
C ARG A 140 13.46 -2.85 8.65
N LEU A 141 12.92 -2.16 7.64
CA LEU A 141 12.42 -2.80 6.43
C LEU A 141 13.55 -3.44 5.61
N ARG A 142 14.71 -2.79 5.51
CA ARG A 142 15.92 -3.36 4.88
C ARG A 142 16.39 -4.62 5.59
N ALA A 143 16.43 -4.60 6.93
CA ALA A 143 16.81 -5.76 7.73
C ALA A 143 15.79 -6.91 7.62
N HIS A 144 14.51 -6.58 7.47
CA HIS A 144 13.44 -7.57 7.31
C HIS A 144 13.37 -8.16 5.90
N GLY A 145 13.64 -7.35 4.86
CA GLY A 145 13.50 -7.74 3.47
C GLY A 145 12.04 -7.81 3.01
N VAL A 146 11.77 -8.74 2.10
CA VAL A 146 10.43 -9.01 1.55
C VAL A 146 9.48 -9.45 2.67
N PRO A 147 8.25 -8.92 2.77
CA PRO A 147 7.32 -9.22 3.86
C PRO A 147 6.64 -10.60 3.68
N ALA A 148 7.44 -11.67 3.73
CA ALA A 148 7.01 -13.04 3.43
C ALA A 148 5.93 -13.58 4.38
N ASP A 149 5.77 -12.99 5.56
CA ASP A 149 4.72 -13.31 6.52
C ASP A 149 3.32 -12.92 6.04
N LEU A 150 3.17 -12.03 5.05
CA LEU A 150 1.87 -11.73 4.44
C LEU A 150 1.26 -12.96 3.74
N ARG A 151 2.08 -13.94 3.33
CA ARG A 151 1.58 -15.23 2.81
C ARG A 151 0.75 -16.02 3.83
N GLN A 152 0.84 -15.67 5.11
CA GLN A 152 0.04 -16.27 6.16
C GLN A 152 -1.05 -15.27 6.59
N PRO A 153 -2.32 -15.43 6.15
CA PRO A 153 -3.39 -14.47 6.46
C PRO A 153 -3.57 -14.20 7.96
N ALA A 154 -3.30 -15.21 8.81
CA ALA A 154 -3.31 -15.05 10.26
C ALA A 154 -2.21 -14.11 10.79
N LEU A 155 -1.03 -14.08 10.16
CA LEU A 155 0.04 -13.13 10.51
C LEU A 155 -0.26 -11.73 9.95
N ALA A 156 -0.84 -11.63 8.75
CA ALA A 156 -1.35 -10.36 8.21
C ALA A 156 -2.40 -9.74 9.16
N ALA A 157 -3.31 -10.54 9.69
CA ALA A 157 -4.29 -10.08 10.69
C ALA A 157 -3.63 -9.53 11.97
N ARG A 158 -2.54 -10.13 12.46
CA ARG A 158 -1.78 -9.60 13.60
C ARG A 158 -1.15 -8.24 13.30
N ARG A 159 -0.73 -7.99 12.04
CA ARG A 159 -0.25 -6.67 11.60
C ARG A 159 -1.38 -5.65 11.68
N ILE A 160 -2.58 -5.98 11.19
CA ILE A 160 -3.76 -5.10 11.26
C ILE A 160 -4.05 -4.70 12.71
N VAL A 161 -4.17 -5.69 13.61
CA VAL A 161 -4.46 -5.46 15.03
C VAL A 161 -3.43 -4.53 15.66
N ARG A 162 -2.15 -4.70 15.33
CA ARG A 162 -1.07 -3.84 15.82
C ARG A 162 -1.18 -2.40 15.28
N VAL A 163 -1.44 -2.25 13.99
CA VAL A 163 -1.57 -0.94 13.32
C VAL A 163 -2.72 -0.12 13.90
N ILE A 164 -3.84 -0.76 14.23
CA ILE A 164 -5.03 -0.07 14.75
C ILE A 164 -5.04 0.09 16.27
N ALA A 165 -4.13 -0.57 17.00
CA ALA A 165 -4.10 -0.59 18.46
C ALA A 165 -3.91 0.80 19.10
N SER A 166 -3.17 1.70 18.46
CA SER A 166 -2.92 3.05 18.96
C SER A 166 -4.10 4.00 18.78
N ARG A 167 -5.16 3.59 18.07
CA ARG A 167 -6.33 4.41 17.74
C ARG A 167 -7.54 3.90 18.52
N PRO A 168 -7.97 4.54 19.63
CA PRO A 168 -8.97 3.99 20.55
C PRO A 168 -10.29 3.55 19.88
N LEU A 169 -10.73 4.29 18.86
CA LEU A 169 -11.95 3.97 18.12
C LEU A 169 -11.80 2.76 17.18
N LEU A 170 -10.57 2.39 16.82
CA LEU A 170 -10.25 1.28 15.91
C LEU A 170 -9.62 0.09 16.62
N ALA A 171 -9.08 0.25 17.82
CA ALA A 171 -8.37 -0.79 18.54
C ALA A 171 -9.28 -2.01 18.77
N ALA A 172 -8.87 -3.18 18.27
CA ALA A 172 -9.57 -4.45 18.50
C ALA A 172 -9.35 -4.94 19.94
N THR A 173 -10.40 -5.49 20.56
CA THR A 173 -10.46 -5.90 21.97
C THR A 173 -11.17 -7.23 22.14
N GLY A 174 -10.93 -7.92 23.26
CA GLY A 174 -11.58 -9.21 23.54
C GLY A 174 -11.27 -10.23 22.44
N ASP A 175 -12.31 -10.85 21.89
CA ASP A 175 -12.19 -11.87 20.84
C ASP A 175 -12.03 -11.29 19.42
N GLU A 176 -12.14 -9.97 19.24
CA GLU A 176 -12.07 -9.32 17.92
C GLU A 176 -10.79 -9.65 17.13
N PRO A 177 -9.57 -9.66 17.73
CA PRO A 177 -8.36 -10.08 17.01
C PRO A 177 -8.45 -11.50 16.42
N THR A 178 -9.04 -12.43 17.15
CA THR A 178 -9.25 -13.82 16.70
C THR A 178 -10.25 -13.88 15.56
N GLN A 179 -11.35 -13.13 15.65
CA GLN A 179 -12.35 -13.04 14.58
C GLN A 179 -11.79 -12.40 13.31
N ILE A 180 -10.95 -11.37 13.45
CA ILE A 180 -10.24 -10.75 12.32
C ILE A 180 -9.33 -11.77 11.65
N ALA A 181 -8.51 -12.50 12.42
CA ALA A 181 -7.62 -13.52 11.87
C ALA A 181 -8.37 -14.64 11.14
N ARG A 182 -9.48 -15.12 11.71
CA ARG A 182 -10.33 -16.12 11.09
C ARG A 182 -10.92 -15.63 9.77
N ALA A 183 -11.55 -14.46 9.76
CA ALA A 183 -12.16 -13.89 8.56
C ALA A 183 -11.13 -13.64 7.45
N MET A 184 -9.90 -13.25 7.81
CA MET A 184 -8.79 -13.08 6.86
C MET A 184 -8.38 -14.41 6.20
N VAL A 185 -8.26 -15.48 6.98
CA VAL A 185 -7.96 -16.83 6.45
C VAL A 185 -9.07 -17.30 5.52
N GLU A 186 -10.33 -17.12 5.91
CA GLU A 186 -11.48 -17.57 5.11
C GLU A 186 -11.66 -16.76 3.83
N LEU A 187 -11.22 -15.50 3.77
CA LEU A 187 -11.36 -14.63 2.59
C LEU A 187 -10.17 -14.76 1.61
N ALA A 188 -9.00 -15.19 2.10
CA ALA A 188 -7.77 -15.26 1.30
C ALA A 188 -7.93 -15.99 -0.05
N PRO A 189 -8.61 -17.15 -0.16
CA PRO A 189 -8.82 -17.81 -1.45
C PRO A 189 -9.62 -16.96 -2.45
N THR A 190 -10.64 -16.23 -1.98
CA THR A 190 -11.45 -15.34 -2.82
C THR A 190 -10.62 -14.18 -3.34
N VAL A 191 -9.77 -13.58 -2.49
CA VAL A 191 -8.87 -12.50 -2.90
C VAL A 191 -7.85 -13.00 -3.93
N ALA A 192 -7.24 -14.17 -3.68
CA ALA A 192 -6.29 -14.77 -4.61
C ALA A 192 -6.91 -15.01 -6.00
N ALA A 193 -8.13 -15.56 -6.06
CA ALA A 193 -8.85 -15.77 -7.32
C ALA A 193 -9.22 -14.46 -8.04
N ALA A 194 -9.40 -13.36 -7.29
CA ALA A 194 -9.76 -12.06 -7.83
C ALA A 194 -8.55 -11.23 -8.31
N ALA A 195 -7.36 -11.53 -7.79
CA ALA A 195 -6.16 -10.69 -7.82
C ALA A 195 -5.72 -10.29 -9.23
N ASP A 196 -5.62 -11.24 -10.16
CA ASP A 196 -5.16 -10.98 -11.53
C ASP A 196 -5.99 -9.91 -12.22
N GLY A 197 -7.32 -9.98 -12.08
CA GLY A 197 -8.20 -8.97 -12.67
C GLY A 197 -8.19 -7.64 -11.92
N VAL A 198 -7.89 -7.63 -10.62
CA VAL A 198 -7.64 -6.36 -9.90
C VAL A 198 -6.37 -5.71 -10.44
N PHE A 199 -5.26 -6.44 -10.51
CA PHE A 199 -3.98 -5.90 -10.97
C PHE A 199 -4.01 -5.48 -12.44
N ALA A 200 -4.67 -6.27 -13.31
CA ALA A 200 -4.89 -5.89 -14.70
C ALA A 200 -5.69 -4.58 -14.83
N ALA A 201 -6.75 -4.41 -14.03
CA ALA A 201 -7.56 -3.19 -14.05
C ALA A 201 -6.78 -1.96 -13.54
N VAL A 202 -6.00 -2.10 -12.47
CA VAL A 202 -5.12 -1.03 -11.96
C VAL A 202 -4.13 -0.61 -13.04
N ARG A 203 -3.43 -1.57 -13.67
CA ARG A 203 -2.46 -1.29 -14.74
C ARG A 203 -3.11 -0.56 -15.92
N ALA A 204 -4.26 -1.03 -16.39
CA ALA A 204 -4.94 -0.43 -17.53
C ALA A 204 -5.38 1.01 -17.25
N LEU A 205 -5.95 1.28 -16.08
CA LEU A 205 -6.44 2.61 -15.71
C LEU A 205 -5.30 3.62 -15.50
N LEU A 206 -4.17 3.19 -14.94
CA LEU A 206 -3.02 4.07 -14.75
C LEU A 206 -2.24 4.30 -16.06
N ALA A 207 -2.14 3.30 -16.94
CA ALA A 207 -1.55 3.47 -18.26
C ALA A 207 -2.39 4.43 -19.13
N GLY A 208 -3.72 4.32 -19.10
CA GLY A 208 -4.62 5.22 -19.83
C GLY A 208 -4.69 6.65 -19.26
N ALA A 209 -4.43 6.84 -17.96
CA ALA A 209 -4.33 8.17 -17.37
C ALA A 209 -3.08 8.95 -17.83
N GLY A 210 -2.06 8.24 -18.34
CA GLY A 210 -0.88 8.86 -18.94
C GLY A 210 -1.10 9.45 -20.34
N ASP A 211 -2.15 9.01 -21.05
CA ASP A 211 -2.46 9.46 -22.41
C ASP A 211 -3.40 10.69 -22.45
N GLU A 212 -4.01 11.09 -21.32
CA GLU A 212 -4.93 12.23 -21.23
C GLU A 212 -4.26 13.54 -20.74
N VAL A 213 -3.06 13.93 -21.21
CA VAL A 213 -2.62 15.35 -21.14
C VAL A 213 -1.66 15.75 -22.28
N ASP A 214 -2.19 16.29 -23.38
CA ASP A 214 -1.71 17.57 -23.92
C ASP A 214 -2.87 18.42 -24.51
N PRO A 215 -3.55 19.24 -23.71
CA PRO A 215 -4.49 20.24 -24.21
C PRO A 215 -3.81 21.52 -24.74
N SER A 216 -2.46 21.61 -24.78
CA SER A 216 -1.71 22.77 -25.27
C SER A 216 -1.44 22.76 -26.78
N ALA A 217 -1.83 21.72 -27.53
CA ALA A 217 -1.66 21.67 -28.99
C ALA A 217 -2.81 22.33 -29.79
N ALA A 218 -3.92 22.74 -29.15
CA ALA A 218 -5.09 23.27 -29.82
C ALA A 218 -5.39 24.73 -29.45
N ALA A 219 -4.58 25.67 -29.96
CA ALA A 219 -5.02 26.98 -30.49
C ALA A 219 -3.85 27.96 -30.62
N ARG A 220 -3.29 28.07 -31.83
CA ARG A 220 -2.85 29.37 -32.36
C ARG A 220 -3.42 29.53 -33.76
N PRO A 221 -4.44 30.39 -33.96
CA PRO A 221 -4.81 30.80 -35.30
C PRO A 221 -3.70 31.68 -35.90
N GLN A 222 -3.52 31.53 -37.21
CA GLN A 222 -2.58 32.28 -38.06
C GLN A 222 -2.94 33.77 -38.14
#